data_AF-A0A3D5JS92-F1
#
_entry.id   AF-A0A3D5JS92-F1
#
_cell.length_a   1.000
_cell.length_b   1.000
_cell.length_c   1.000
_cell.angle_alpha   90.00
_cell.angle_beta   90.00
_cell.angle_gamma   90.00
#
_symmetry.space_group_name_H-M   'P 1'
#
loop_
_entity.id
_entity.type
_entity.pdbx_description
1 polymer ?
#
loop_
_entity_poly.entity_id
_entity_poly.type
_entity_poly.pdbx_seq_one_letter_code
_entity_poly.pdbx_strand_id
1 'polypeptide(L)' 'MPLNVIVVMDPIANIKIAKDTTFAMLLEAQRRGHALHYVSP' A
#
# COMPACT_ATOMS: atom_id res chain seq x y z
N MET A 1 6.82 -9.50 -13.88
CA MET A 1 5.64 -10.35 -13.60
C MET A 1 4.85 -9.67 -12.49
N PRO A 2 3.58 -9.32 -12.70
CA PRO A 2 2.75 -8.69 -11.66
C PRO A 2 2.50 -9.66 -10.51
N LEU A 3 2.32 -9.11 -9.30
CA LEU A 3 2.09 -9.86 -8.06
C LEU A 3 0.81 -9.30 -7.41
N ASN A 4 0.16 -10.11 -6.58
CA ASN A 4 -0.90 -9.64 -5.69
C ASN A 4 -0.28 -9.30 -4.34
N VAL A 5 -0.41 -8.05 -3.91
CA VAL A 5 0.15 -7.54 -2.65
C VAL A 5 -1.01 -7.22 -1.72
N ILE A 6 -1.11 -7.95 -0.62
CA ILE A 6 -2.05 -7.66 0.46
C ILE A 6 -1.32 -6.85 1.53
N VAL A 7 -1.92 -5.74 1.94
CA VAL A 7 -1.42 -4.91 3.03
C VAL A 7 -2.47 -4.84 4.14
N VAL A 8 -2.08 -5.30 5.32
CA VAL A 8 -2.80 -5.11 6.57
C VAL A 8 -2.17 -3.93 7.29
N MET A 9 -2.92 -2.84 7.48
CA MET A 9 -2.43 -1.66 8.19
C MET A 9 -3.59 -0.88 8.82
N ASP A 10 -3.24 0.03 9.73
CA ASP A 10 -4.17 1.00 10.30
C ASP A 10 -4.93 1.78 9.20
N PRO A 11 -6.11 2.35 9.50
CA PRO A 11 -6.93 3.06 8.51
C PRO A 11 -6.13 4.05 7.64
N ILE A 12 -6.04 3.76 6.35
CA ILE A 12 -5.29 4.57 5.38
C ILE A 12 -5.85 6.01 5.26
N ALA A 13 -7.09 6.23 5.67
CA ALA A 13 -7.69 7.56 5.74
C ALA A 13 -6.98 8.52 6.73
N ASN A 14 -6.27 7.98 7.73
CA ASN A 14 -5.70 8.76 8.83
C ASN A 14 -4.17 8.90 8.76
N ILE A 15 -3.51 8.41 7.70
CA ILE A 15 -2.05 8.46 7.60
C ILE A 15 -1.55 9.83 7.17
N LYS A 16 -0.33 10.18 7.60
CA LYS A 16 0.41 11.32 7.04
C LYS A 16 1.24 10.83 5.87
N ILE A 17 0.73 11.00 4.65
CA ILE A 17 1.34 10.52 3.39
C ILE A 17 2.85 10.77 3.32
N ALA A 18 3.30 12.00 3.64
CA ALA A 18 4.71 12.37 3.56
C ALA A 18 5.64 11.63 4.55
N LYS A 19 5.09 10.94 5.54
CA LYS A 19 5.83 10.25 6.61
C LYS A 19 5.54 8.74 6.64
N ASP A 20 4.70 8.24 5.75
CA ASP A 20 4.24 6.86 5.78
C ASP A 20 5.00 6.00 4.78
N THR A 21 5.86 5.12 5.30
CA THR A 21 6.67 4.20 4.47
C THR A 21 5.81 3.13 3.82
N THR A 22 4.72 2.69 4.44
CA THR A 22 3.77 1.72 3.88
C THR A 22 3.10 2.29 2.63
N PHE A 23 2.69 3.56 2.67
CA PHE A 23 2.12 4.26 1.53
C PHE A 23 3.14 4.42 0.38
N ALA A 24 4.38 4.75 0.70
CA ALA A 24 5.46 4.80 -0.31
C ALA A 24 5.67 3.42 -0.98
N MET A 25 5.59 2.33 -0.22
CA MET A 25 5.68 0.97 -0.76
C MET A 25 4.49 0.63 -1.68
N LEU A 26 3.27 1.05 -1.31
CA LEU A 26 2.08 0.88 -2.15
C LEU A 26 2.22 1.63 -3.49
N LEU A 27 2.72 2.86 -3.47
CA LEU A 27 2.99 3.64 -4.69
C LEU A 27 4.01 2.96 -5.60
N GLU A 28 5.12 2.46 -5.04
CA GLU A 28 6.12 1.71 -5.81
C GLU A 28 5.55 0.41 -6.37
N ALA A 29 4.71 -0.28 -5.59
CA ALA A 29 4.09 -1.51 -6.05
C ALA A 29 3.11 -1.24 -7.20
N GLN A 30 2.32 -0.17 -7.12
CA GLN A 30 1.49 0.29 -8.22
C GLN A 30 2.32 0.68 -9.45
N ARG A 31 3.43 1.41 -9.28
CA ARG A 31 4.34 1.80 -10.38
C ARG A 31 4.94 0.59 -11.11
N ARG A 32 5.17 -0.52 -10.39
CA ARG A 32 5.66 -1.79 -10.95
C ARG A 32 4.55 -2.67 -11.55
N GLY A 33 3.30 -2.23 -11.49
CA GLY A 33 2.14 -2.96 -12.03
C GLY A 33 1.66 -4.11 -11.15
N HIS A 34 1.93 -4.08 -9.84
CA HIS A 34 1.36 -5.06 -8.90
C HIS A 34 -0.09 -4.71 -8.56
N ALA A 35 -0.92 -5.73 -8.34
CA ALA A 35 -2.27 -5.57 -7.83
C ALA A 35 -2.22 -5.35 -6.31
N LEU A 36 -2.94 -4.35 -5.81
CA LEU A 36 -2.95 -3.97 -4.41
C LEU A 36 -4.29 -4.35 -3.75
N HIS A 37 -4.21 -4.94 -2.58
CA HIS A 37 -5.37 -5.26 -1.74
C HIS A 37 -5.14 -4.67 -0.34
N TYR A 38 -6.06 -3.83 0.10
CA TYR A 38 -6.06 -3.24 1.43
C TYR A 38 -7.01 -4.02 2.34
N VAL A 39 -6.53 -4.38 3.53
CA VAL A 39 -7.31 -5.09 4.56
C VAL A 39 -7.13 -4.35 5.88
N SER A 40 -8.23 -4.00 6.54
CA SER A 40 -8.19 -3.53 7.92
C SER A 40 -8.13 -4.74 8.86
N PRO A 41 -7.40 -4.65 10.00
CA PRO A 41 -7.53 -5.61 11.09
C PRO A 41 -8.97 -5.74 11.62
#